data_AF-A0A7X9GEM3-F1
#
_entry.id   AF-A0A7X9GEM3-F1
#
_cell.length_a   1.000
_cell.length_b   1.000
_cell.length_c   1.000
_cell.angle_alpha   90.00
_cell.angle_beta   90.00
_cell.angle_gamma   90.00
#
_symmetry.space_group_name_H-M   'P 1'
#
loop_
_entity.id
_entity.type
_entity.pdbx_description
1 polymer ?
#
loop_
_entity_poly.entity_id
_entity_poly.type
_entity_poly.pdbx_seq_one_letter_code
_entity_poly.pdbx_strand_id
1 'polypeptide(L)' 'MISTNDFRTGQTIEIEGDVYQIIDFQHVKPGKGAAFVRSKLRN' A
#
# COMPACT_ATOMS: atom_id res chain seq x y z
N MET A 1 2.20 13.47 -1.75
CA MET A 1 1.95 12.27 -2.58
C MET A 1 2.95 11.22 -2.13
N ILE A 2 2.49 10.18 -1.43
CA ILE A 2 3.37 9.08 -1.00
C ILE A 2 3.49 8.11 -2.17
N SER A 3 4.69 7.62 -2.48
CA SER A 3 4.84 6.57 -3.49
C SER A 3 4.49 5.22 -2.86
N THR A 4 3.87 4.32 -3.61
CA THR A 4 3.71 2.92 -3.18
C THR A 4 5.04 2.22 -2.91
N ASN A 5 6.16 2.76 -3.39
CA ASN A 5 7.50 2.28 -3.07
C ASN A 5 7.95 2.62 -1.64
N ASP A 6 7.33 3.61 -0.99
CA ASP A 6 7.67 4.04 0.36
C ASP A 6 6.81 3.35 1.44
N PHE A 7 5.97 2.40 1.02
CA PHE A 7 5.09 1.67 1.92
C PHE A 7 5.90 0.88 2.93
N ARG A 8 5.55 1.05 4.19
CA ARG A 8 6.11 0.29 5.31
C ARG A 8 4.99 -0.20 6.21
N THR A 9 5.15 -1.41 6.73
CA THR A 9 4.27 -1.92 7.78
C THR A 9 4.30 -0.98 8.99
N GLY A 10 3.13 -0.61 9.49
CA GLY A 10 2.94 0.33 10.58
C GLY A 10 2.81 1.79 10.15
N GLN A 11 3.10 2.12 8.88
CA GLN A 11 2.95 3.48 8.36
C GLN A 11 1.47 3.84 8.25
N THR A 12 1.15 5.07 8.66
CA THR A 12 -0.19 5.64 8.56
C THR A 12 -0.31 6.47 7.30
N ILE A 13 -1.37 6.27 6.52
CA ILE A 13 -1.65 6.96 5.26
C ILE A 13 -3.07 7.50 5.28
N GLU A 14 -3.27 8.64 4.63
CA GLU A 14 -4.59 9.22 4.43
C GLU A 14 -5.09 8.84 3.02
N ILE A 15 -6.27 8.23 2.96
CA ILE A 15 -6.95 7.85 1.74
C ILE A 15 -8.36 8.43 1.81
N GLU A 16 -8.70 9.30 0.87
CA GLU A 16 -10.05 9.91 0.75
C GLU A 16 -10.55 10.63 2.02
N GLY A 17 -9.63 11.13 2.85
CA GLY A 17 -9.92 11.83 4.11
C GLY A 17 -9.96 10.93 5.35
N ASP A 18 -9.86 9.61 5.16
CA ASP A 18 -9.77 8.64 6.25
C ASP A 18 -8.33 8.19 6.46
N VAL A 19 -7.97 7.99 7.73
CA VAL A 19 -6.62 7.58 8.15
C VAL A 19 -6.58 6.07 8.31
N TYR A 20 -5.65 5.43 7.61
CA TYR A 20 -5.44 3.99 7.66
C TYR A 20 -4.00 3.66 8.04
N GLN A 21 -3.82 2.58 8.78
CA GLN A 21 -2.51 1.99 9.03
C GLN A 21 -2.26 0.80 8.10
N ILE A 22 -1.10 0.80 7.44
CA ILE A 22 -0.64 -0.33 6.62
C ILE A 22 -0.23 -1.46 7.57
N ILE A 23 -0.97 -2.57 7.57
CA ILE A 23 -0.66 -3.77 8.35
C ILE A 23 0.31 -4.67 7.59
N ASP A 24 0.16 -4.74 6.27
CA ASP A 24 1.01 -5.55 5.41
C ASP A 24 0.96 -5.01 3.98
N PHE A 25 1.99 -5.29 3.19
CA PHE A 25 2.01 -4.96 1.77
C PHE A 25 2.84 -5.95 0.97
N GLN A 26 2.42 -6.20 -0.27
CA GLN A 26 3.06 -7.12 -1.18
C GLN A 26 3.24 -6.47 -2.55
N HIS A 27 4.47 -6.44 -3.03
CA HIS A 27 4.75 -6.10 -4.42
C HIS A 27 4.51 -7.34 -5.29
N VAL A 28 3.54 -7.23 -6.21
CA VAL A 28 3.18 -8.29 -7.15
C VAL A 28 3.63 -7.90 -8.55
N LYS A 29 4.41 -8.78 -9.19
CA LYS A 29 4.78 -8.68 -10.60
C LYS A 29 4.07 -9.79 -11.38
N PRO A 30 2.90 -9.53 -11.97
CA PRO A 30 2.21 -10.55 -12.76
C PRO A 30 3.03 -10.85 -14.02
N GLY A 31 3.19 -12.12 -14.40
CA GLY A 31 4.02 -12.51 -15.54
C GLY A 31 3.64 -11.84 -16.86
N LYS A 32 2.36 -11.47 -17.03
CA LYS A 32 1.88 -10.55 -18.07
C LYS A 32 1.07 -9.44 -17.39
N GLY A 33 1.56 -8.19 -17.45
CA GLY A 33 0.89 -7.01 -16.90
C GLY A 33 1.83 -6.04 -16.18
N ALA A 34 1.29 -4.91 -15.73
CA ALA A 34 2.04 -3.94 -14.92
C ALA A 34 2.20 -4.45 -13.48
N ALA A 35 3.34 -4.12 -12.87
CA ALA A 35 3.56 -4.39 -11.46
C ALA A 35 2.64 -3.53 -10.59
N PHE A 36 2.19 -4.09 -9.46
CA PHE A 36 1.34 -3.38 -8.52
C PHE A 36 1.66 -3.77 -7.07
N VAL A 37 1.26 -2.92 -6.13
CA VAL A 37 1.36 -3.20 -4.69
C VAL A 37 -0.02 -3.51 -4.16
N ARG A 38 -0.13 -4.59 -3.39
CA ARG A 38 -1.35 -5.01 -2.70
C ARG A 38 -1.13 -4.78 -1.22
N SER A 39 -1.96 -3.95 -0.58
CA SER A 39 -1.77 -3.57 0.83
C SER A 39 -2.98 -3.95 1.65
N LYS A 40 -2.72 -4.43 2.87
CA LYS A 40 -3.74 -4.67 3.88
C LYS A 40 -3.76 -3.48 4.83
N LEU A 41 -4.91 -2.81 4.90
CA LEU A 41 -5.11 -1.62 5.71
C LEU A 41 -5.98 -1.95 6.92
N ARG A 42 -5.76 -1.20 8.00
CA ARG A 42 -6.62 -1.17 9.18
C ARG A 42 -7.04 0.28 9.42
N ASN A 43 -8.33 0.49 9.66
CA ASN A 43 -8.86 1.74 10.23
C ASN A 43 -8.65 1.68 11.75
#